data_AF-A0A4Y8I177-F1
#
_entry.id   AF-A0A4Y8I177-F1
#
_cell.length_a   1.000
_cell.length_b   1.000
_cell.length_c   1.000
_cell.angle_alpha   90.00
_cell.angle_beta   90.00
_cell.angle_gamma   90.00
#
_symmetry.space_group_name_H-M   'P 1'
#
loop_
_entity.id
_entity.type
_entity.pdbx_description
1 polymer ?
#
loop_
_entity_poly.entity_id
_entity_poly.type
_entity_poly.pdbx_seq_one_letter_code
_entity_poly.pdbx_strand_id
1 'polypeptide(L)' 'MKILEQTIFFYKRELKKEDLTEKERSKYLLALESIKKIIKEKERSGEKEKHKKIIPYDQKKAVFQNSKRGY' A
#
# COMPACT_ATOMS: atom_id res chain seq x y z
N MET A 1 -11.96 4.36 4.66
CA MET A 1 -11.06 5.51 4.47
C MET A 1 -11.54 6.78 5.16
N LYS A 2 -12.85 7.06 5.21
CA LYS A 2 -13.43 8.24 5.90
C LYS A 2 -12.90 8.53 7.31
N ILE A 3 -12.63 7.50 8.12
CA ILE A 3 -12.11 7.66 9.49
C ILE A 3 -10.70 8.28 9.49
N LEU A 4 -9.78 7.77 8.67
CA LEU A 4 -8.40 8.27 8.63
C LEU A 4 -8.31 9.71 8.10
N GLU A 5 -9.18 10.06 7.15
CA GLU A 5 -9.31 11.43 6.64
C GLU A 5 -9.79 12.40 7.74
N GLN A 6 -10.77 11.99 8.54
CA GLN A 6 -11.22 12.76 9.70
C GLN A 6 -10.11 12.91 10.74
N THR A 7 -9.32 11.86 10.99
CA THR A 7 -8.18 11.91 11.92
C THR A 7 -7.10 12.88 11.43
N ILE A 8 -6.80 12.90 10.12
CA ILE A 8 -5.87 13.87 9.53
C ILE A 8 -6.40 15.30 9.70
N PHE A 9 -7.69 15.51 9.45
CA PHE A 9 -8.31 16.82 9.61
C PHE A 9 -8.25 17.30 11.06
N PHE A 10 -8.52 16.42 12.01
CA PHE A 10 -8.40 16.69 13.44
C PHE A 10 -6.97 17.12 13.81
N TYR A 11 -5.94 16.34 13.45
CA TYR A 11 -4.56 16.68 13.76
C TYR A 11 -4.06 17.95 13.06
N LYS A 12 -4.49 18.21 11.82
CA LYS A 12 -4.21 19.49 11.14
C LYS A 12 -4.85 20.69 11.85
N ARG A 13 -6.05 20.52 12.40
CA ARG A 13 -6.73 21.57 13.16
C ARG A 13 -6.03 21.81 14.50
N GLU A 14 -5.63 20.75 15.19
CA GLU A 14 -4.84 20.88 16.42
C GLU A 14 -3.51 21.60 16.16
N LEU A 15 -2.78 21.25 15.10
CA LEU A 15 -1.51 21.92 14.74
C LEU A 15 -1.63 23.42 14.46
N LYS A 16 -2.83 23.92 14.12
CA LYS A 16 -3.08 25.35 13.92
C LYS A 16 -3.27 26.13 15.22
N LYS A 17 -3.38 25.47 16.37
CA LYS A 17 -3.40 26.14 17.66
C LYS A 17 -2.02 26.75 17.95
N GLU A 18 -2.01 28.01 18.36
CA GLU A 18 -0.78 28.74 18.68
C GLU A 18 -0.15 28.28 20.00
N ASP A 19 -0.94 27.67 20.90
CA ASP A 19 -0.52 27.22 22.22
C ASP A 19 0.33 25.93 22.25
N LEU A 20 0.63 25.35 21.08
CA LEU A 20 1.40 24.10 21.01
C LEU A 20 2.90 24.34 21.16
N THR A 21 3.50 23.65 22.13
CA THR A 21 4.95 23.60 22.26
C THR A 21 5.59 22.87 21.07
N GLU A 22 6.85 23.19 20.74
CA GLU A 22 7.58 22.53 19.65
C GLU A 22 7.61 20.99 19.77
N LYS A 23 7.71 20.48 21.01
CA LYS A 23 7.67 19.04 21.29
C LYS A 23 6.33 18.42 20.92
N GLU A 24 5.23 19.11 21.18
CA GLU A 24 3.89 18.62 20.83
C GLU A 24 3.66 18.72 19.33
N ARG A 25 4.07 19.82 18.69
CA ARG A 25 4.03 19.96 17.22
C ARG A 25 4.77 18.82 16.53
N SER A 26 5.96 18.46 17.01
CA SER A 26 6.73 17.34 16.47
C SER A 26 5.98 16.00 16.58
N LYS A 27 5.34 15.71 17.73
CA LYS A 27 4.51 14.52 17.90
C LYS A 27 3.34 14.48 16.92
N TYR A 28 2.65 15.59 16.73
CA TYR A 28 1.53 15.68 15.78
C TYR A 28 1.97 15.52 14.33
N LEU A 29 3.14 16.06 13.95
CA LEU A 29 3.72 15.87 12.62
C LEU A 29 4.08 14.40 12.35
N LEU A 30 4.72 13.73 13.32
CA LEU A 30 5.06 12.31 13.22
C LEU A 30 3.80 11.42 13.10
N ALA A 31 2.75 11.76 13.85
CA ALA A 31 1.46 11.07 13.76
C ALA A 31 0.84 11.23 12.35
N LEU A 32 0.85 12.44 11.80
CA LEU A 32 0.37 12.71 10.44
C LEU A 32 1.18 11.96 9.37
N GLU A 33 2.50 11.88 9.51
CA GLU A 33 3.35 11.15 8.58
C GLU A 33 3.06 9.64 8.61
N SER A 34 2.89 9.08 9.81
CA SER A 34 2.54 7.66 10.01
C SER A 34 1.20 7.32 9.35
N ILE A 35 0.18 8.16 9.54
CA ILE A 35 -1.14 7.96 8.92
C ILE A 35 -1.04 8.02 7.38
N LYS A 36 -0.27 8.96 6.82
CA LYS A 36 -0.04 9.03 5.37
C LYS A 36 0.63 7.77 4.83
N LYS A 37 1.63 7.23 5.55
CA LYS A 37 2.30 5.97 5.17
C LYS A 37 1.31 4.80 5.14
N ILE A 38 0.47 4.66 6.16
CA ILE A 38 -0.55 3.61 6.24
C ILE A 38 -1.54 3.70 5.07
N ILE A 39 -2.00 4.90 4.71
CA ILE A 39 -2.89 5.10 3.56
C ILE A 39 -2.20 4.67 2.27
N LYS A 40 -0.97 5.13 2.04
CA LYS A 40 -0.18 4.81 0.85
C LYS A 40 0.13 3.32 0.73
N GLU A 41 0.43 2.65 1.84
CA GLU A 41 0.63 1.20 1.87
C GLU A 41 -0.66 0.45 1.55
N LYS A 42 -1.79 0.92 2.06
CA LYS A 42 -3.09 0.31 1.78
C LYS A 42 -3.51 0.47 0.32
N GLU A 43 -3.25 1.63 -0.29
CA GLU A 43 -3.44 1.86 -1.73
C GLU A 43 -2.54 0.93 -2.56
N ARG A 44 -1.24 0.85 -2.24
CA ARG A 44 -0.30 -0.07 -2.90
C ARG A 44 -0.65 -1.54 -2.71
N SER A 45 -1.19 -1.92 -1.56
CA SER A 45 -1.64 -3.29 -1.30
C SER A 45 -2.84 -3.66 -2.18
N GLY A 46 -3.76 -2.72 -2.42
CA GLY A 46 -4.85 -2.87 -3.39
C GLY A 46 -4.38 -2.97 -4.84
N GLU A 47 -3.26 -2.34 -5.21
CA GLU A 47 -2.64 -2.51 -6.54
C GLU A 47 -1.96 -3.88 -6.73
N LYS A 48 -1.33 -4.42 -5.68
CA LYS A 48 -0.66 -5.74 -5.75
C LYS A 48 -1.61 -6.90 -6.04
N GLU A 49 -2.90 -6.75 -5.74
CA GLU A 49 -3.91 -7.77 -6.06
C GLU A 49 -4.19 -7.86 -7.58
N LYS A 50 -4.02 -6.75 -8.33
CA LYS A 50 -4.19 -6.74 -9.80
C LYS A 50 -2.99 -7.32 -10.56
N HIS A 51 -1.83 -7.43 -9.92
CA HIS A 51 -0.62 -7.98 -10.53
C HIS A 51 -0.41 -9.48 -10.29
N LYS A 52 -1.31 -10.16 -9.58
CA LYS A 52 -1.49 -11.60 -9.80
C LYS A 52 -2.27 -11.77 -11.10
N LYS A 53 -1.60 -11.49 -12.24
CA LYS A 53 -1.93 -12.19 -13.48
C LYS A 53 -1.89 -13.66 -13.11
N ILE A 54 -3.08 -14.25 -12.99
CA ILE A 54 -3.28 -15.69 -13.01
C ILE A 54 -2.66 -16.10 -14.34
N ILE A 55 -1.40 -16.52 -14.33
CA ILE A 55 -0.80 -17.17 -15.49
C ILE A 55 -1.59 -18.47 -15.60
N PRO A 56 -2.43 -18.68 -16.64
CA PRO A 56 -3.09 -19.95 -16.80
C PRO A 56 -2.00 -21.02 -16.92
N TYR A 57 -2.10 -22.05 -16.08
CA TYR A 57 -1.14 -23.13 -15.88
C TYR A 57 -0.91 -24.01 -17.13
N ASP A 58 -1.40 -23.60 -18.30
CA ASP A 58 -1.48 -24.46 -19.48
C ASP A 58 -0.22 -24.49 -20.37
N GLN A 59 0.74 -23.58 -20.21
CA GLN A 59 1.92 -23.55 -21.07
C GLN A 59 3.06 -24.50 -20.67
N LYS A 60 2.96 -25.23 -19.55
CA LYS A 60 4.02 -26.18 -19.13
C LYS A 60 3.88 -27.60 -19.69
N LYS A 61 2.75 -27.97 -20.31
CA LYS A 61 2.57 -29.33 -20.87
C LYS A 61 3.05 -29.49 -22.32
N ALA A 62 3.31 -28.40 -23.05
CA ALA A 62 3.67 -28.46 -24.47
C ALA A 62 5.14 -28.85 -24.75
N VAL A 63 6.01 -28.96 -23.73
CA VAL A 63 7.44 -29.27 -23.94
C VAL A 63 7.74 -30.78 -23.91
N PHE A 64 6.78 -31.63 -23.52
CA PHE A 64 7.00 -33.07 -23.33
C PHE A 64 6.39 -33.99 -24.40
N GLN A 65 6.10 -33.49 -25.60
CA GLN A 65 5.75 -34.34 -26.73
C GLN A 65 6.35 -33.78 -28.02
N ASN A 66 7.54 -34.26 -28.37
CA ASN A 66 8.11 -34.42 -29.72
C ASN A 66 9.63 -34.63 -29.52
N SER A 67 10.27 -35.75 -29.83
CA SER A 67 9.88 -36.96 -30.53
C SER A 67 11.02 -37.96 -30.35
N LYS A 68 10.71 -39.16 -29.85
CA LYS A 68 11.50 -40.36 -30.14
C LYS A 68 11.46 -40.62 -31.65
N ARG A 69 12.63 -40.72 -32.28
CA ARG A 69 12.93 -41.42 -33.56
C ARG A 69 14.46 -41.27 -33.73
N GLY A 70 15.31 -42.29 -33.64
CA GLY A 70 15.13 -43.70 -33.93
C GLY A 70 15.52 -43.96 -35.39
N TYR A 71 16.82 -43.94 -35.69
CA TYR A 71 17.63 -44.93 -36.44
C TYR A 71 19.04 -44.36 -36.66
#